data_AF-A0A803R7N1-F1
#
_entry.id   AF-A0A803R7N1-F1
#
_cell.length_a   1.000
_cell.length_b   1.000
_cell.length_c   1.000
_cell.angle_alpha   90.00
_cell.angle_beta   90.00
_cell.angle_gamma   90.00
#
_symmetry.space_group_name_H-M   'P 1'
#
loop_
_entity.id
_entity.type
_entity.pdbx_description
1 polymer ?
#
loop_
_entity_poly.entity_id
_entity_poly.type
_entity_poly.pdbx_seq_one_letter_code
_entity_poly.pdbx_strand_id
1 'polypeptide(L)'
;MAHAVGPRRAWARALIFKLRRRAKRQRVLMKMNRSKSLKKINNKKKLMKKKRAVDYNYQNDDVFSQTDRLRGLVPGGKAMDLCSLFEETAHFINCLATQVKVMKDIADQLSSK
;
A
#
# COMPACT_ATOMS: atom_id res chain seq x y z
N MET A 1 -37.04 11.20 66.15
CA MET A 1 -38.32 11.78 65.70
C MET A 1 -38.62 11.31 64.28
N ALA A 2 -39.49 10.31 64.13
CA ALA A 2 -39.93 9.83 62.82
C ALA A 2 -41.06 10.73 62.31
N HIS A 3 -40.74 11.66 61.40
CA HIS A 3 -41.76 12.45 60.72
C HIS A 3 -42.53 11.53 59.76
N ALA A 4 -43.86 11.46 59.93
CA ALA A 4 -44.77 10.71 59.08
C ALA A 4 -44.48 10.91 57.58
N VAL A 5 -43.92 9.89 56.92
CA VAL A 5 -43.79 9.83 55.46
C VAL A 5 -45.16 9.50 54.87
N GLY A 6 -46.01 10.52 54.73
CA GLY A 6 -47.34 10.35 54.14
C GLY A 6 -47.27 9.76 52.72
N PRO A 7 -48.22 8.89 52.33
CA PRO A 7 -48.21 8.14 51.07
C PRO A 7 -48.09 9.05 49.84
N ARG A 8 -48.63 10.27 49.90
CA ARG A 8 -48.58 11.27 48.84
C ARG A 8 -47.16 11.63 48.38
N ARG A 9 -46.17 11.60 49.29
CA ARG A 9 -44.76 11.93 48.98
C ARG A 9 -43.98 10.72 48.45
N ALA A 10 -44.35 9.50 48.83
CA ALA A 10 -43.70 8.28 48.33
C ALA A 10 -43.97 8.05 46.83
N TRP A 11 -45.22 8.27 46.40
CA TRP A 11 -45.62 8.14 44.99
C TRP A 11 -44.99 9.24 44.11
N ALA A 12 -44.93 10.48 44.61
CA ALA A 12 -44.25 11.57 43.91
C ALA A 12 -42.75 11.26 43.70
N ARG A 13 -42.07 10.75 44.73
CA ARG A 13 -40.67 10.31 44.62
C ARG A 13 -40.53 9.15 43.65
N ALA A 14 -41.42 8.14 43.70
CA ALA A 14 -41.40 7.01 42.78
C ALA A 14 -41.59 7.44 41.30
N LEU A 15 -42.48 8.38 41.04
CA LEU A 15 -42.69 8.95 39.70
C LEU A 15 -41.44 9.70 39.21
N ILE A 16 -40.85 10.55 40.06
CA ILE A 16 -39.57 11.24 39.76
C ILE A 16 -38.45 10.22 39.50
N PHE A 17 -38.36 9.15 40.29
CA PHE A 17 -37.40 8.08 40.07
C PHE A 17 -37.60 7.37 38.73
N LYS A 18 -38.85 7.11 38.32
CA LYS A 18 -39.16 6.52 36.99
C LYS A 18 -38.76 7.45 35.84
N LEU A 19 -39.05 8.75 35.95
CA LEU A 19 -38.68 9.75 34.95
C LEU A 19 -37.14 9.88 34.85
N ARG A 20 -36.44 9.96 35.98
CA ARG A 20 -34.97 9.99 36.02
C ARG A 20 -34.35 8.72 35.43
N ARG A 21 -34.91 7.53 35.69
CA ARG A 21 -34.44 6.26 35.08
C ARG A 21 -34.65 6.22 33.57
N ARG A 22 -35.75 6.80 33.04
CA ARG A 22 -35.98 6.90 31.59
C ARG A 22 -34.98 7.85 30.92
N ALA A 23 -34.78 9.04 31.50
CA ALA A 23 -33.81 10.01 30.99
C ALA A 23 -32.36 9.49 31.01
N LYS A 24 -31.97 8.72 32.04
CA LYS A 24 -30.64 8.09 32.10
C LYS A 24 -30.47 7.01 31.02
N ARG A 25 -31.50 6.17 30.78
CA ARG A 25 -31.48 5.16 29.70
C ARG A 25 -31.37 5.80 28.32
N GLN A 26 -32.12 6.87 28.07
CA GLN A 26 -32.09 7.57 26.77
C GLN A 26 -30.72 8.24 26.50
N ARG A 27 -30.07 8.79 27.54
CA ARG A 27 -28.69 9.31 27.43
C ARG A 27 -27.66 8.24 27.09
N VAL A 28 -27.76 7.04 27.68
CA VAL A 28 -26.86 5.92 27.37
C VAL A 28 -27.04 5.46 25.93
N LEU A 29 -28.28 5.32 25.47
CA LEU A 29 -28.59 4.93 24.09
C LEU A 29 -28.05 5.95 23.07
N MET A 30 -28.24 7.24 23.35
CA MET A 30 -27.72 8.35 22.53
C MET A 30 -26.18 8.34 22.46
N LYS A 31 -25.49 8.07 23.57
CA LYS A 31 -24.01 7.97 23.62
C LYS A 31 -23.49 6.79 22.79
N MET A 32 -24.21 5.66 22.80
CA MET A 32 -23.86 4.46 22.04
C MET A 32 -24.07 4.63 20.52
N ASN A 33 -25.05 5.44 20.11
CA ASN A 33 -25.27 5.76 18.70
C ASN A 33 -24.22 6.74 18.15
N ARG A 34 -23.73 7.67 18.98
CA ARG A 34 -22.66 8.62 18.60
C ARG A 34 -21.32 7.91 18.32
N SER A 35 -21.01 6.85 19.07
CA SER A 35 -19.78 6.07 18.87
C SER A 35 -19.82 5.15 17.63
N LYS A 36 -21.01 4.70 17.20
CA LYS A 36 -21.18 3.96 15.93
C LYS A 36 -20.99 4.87 14.70
N SER A 37 -21.45 6.13 14.77
CA SER A 37 -21.29 7.10 13.67
C SER A 37 -19.81 7.47 13.42
N LEU A 38 -19.02 7.65 14.48
CA LEU A 38 -17.59 7.96 14.37
C LEU A 38 -16.75 6.80 13.78
N LYS A 39 -17.11 5.53 14.05
CA LYS A 39 -16.42 4.36 13.46
C LYS A 39 -16.61 4.27 11.94
N LYS A 40 -17.75 4.72 11.40
CA LYS A 40 -18.04 4.68 9.96
C LYS A 40 -17.16 5.65 9.16
N ILE A 41 -16.77 6.78 9.76
CA ILE A 41 -15.91 7.79 9.13
C ILE A 41 -14.47 7.28 8.97
N ASN A 42 -13.95 6.56 9.97
CA ASN A 42 -12.56 6.08 9.93
C ASN A 42 -12.34 4.95 8.91
N ASN A 43 -13.33 4.08 8.69
CA ASN A 43 -13.20 2.99 7.72
C ASN A 43 -13.18 3.51 6.26
N LYS A 44 -13.90 4.59 5.96
CA LYS A 44 -13.90 5.19 4.61
C LYS A 44 -12.55 5.83 4.27
N LYS A 45 -11.86 6.41 5.26
CA LYS A 45 -10.51 6.98 5.09
C LYS A 45 -9.42 5.91 4.92
N LYS A 46 -9.57 4.73 5.55
CA LYS A 46 -8.61 3.61 5.41
C LYS A 46 -8.70 2.92 4.03
N LEU A 47 -9.90 2.84 3.45
CA LEU A 47 -10.11 2.26 2.11
C LEU A 47 -9.55 3.15 0.99
N MET A 48 -9.65 4.48 1.12
CA MET A 48 -9.11 5.43 0.13
C MET A 48 -7.57 5.49 0.09
N LYS A 49 -6.88 5.23 1.22
CA LYS A 49 -5.40 5.19 1.24
C LYS A 49 -4.82 3.91 0.64
N LYS A 50 -5.54 2.78 0.71
CA LYS A 50 -5.06 1.51 0.14
C LYS A 50 -5.15 1.46 -1.39
N LYS A 51 -6.01 2.28 -2.03
CA LYS A 51 -6.13 2.33 -3.49
C LYS A 51 -5.04 3.14 -4.21
N ARG A 52 -4.23 3.93 -3.52
CA ARG A 52 -3.16 4.74 -4.15
C ARG A 52 -1.76 4.13 -4.07
N ALA A 53 -1.59 3.04 -3.32
CA ALA A 53 -0.28 2.39 -3.14
C ALA A 53 -0.06 1.17 -4.04
N VAL A 54 -1.06 0.77 -4.85
CA VAL A 54 -1.05 -0.49 -5.62
C VAL A 54 -0.65 -0.29 -7.08
N ASP A 55 -0.62 0.95 -7.58
CA ASP A 55 -0.45 1.22 -9.01
C ASP A 55 1.01 1.49 -9.44
N TYR A 56 1.87 1.93 -8.53
CA TYR A 56 3.27 2.27 -8.84
C TYR A 56 4.25 1.08 -8.84
N ASN A 57 3.81 -0.12 -8.48
CA ASN A 57 4.70 -1.27 -8.30
C ASN A 57 4.74 -2.23 -9.50
N TYR A 58 3.74 -2.18 -10.39
CA TYR A 58 3.64 -3.13 -11.51
C TYR A 58 4.72 -2.91 -12.58
N GLN A 59 5.18 -1.67 -12.76
CA GLN A 59 6.12 -1.32 -13.82
C GLN A 59 7.59 -1.43 -13.37
N ASN A 60 7.86 -1.34 -12.07
CA ASN A 60 9.22 -1.45 -11.54
C ASN A 60 9.71 -2.91 -11.46
N ASP A 61 8.80 -3.86 -11.20
CA ASP A 61 9.15 -5.30 -11.18
C ASP A 61 9.64 -5.79 -12.55
N ASP A 62 9.02 -5.33 -13.65
CA ASP A 62 9.44 -5.70 -15.02
C ASP A 62 10.80 -5.09 -15.37
N VAL A 63 11.02 -3.81 -15.07
CA VAL A 63 12.30 -3.12 -15.32
C VAL A 63 13.45 -3.76 -14.53
N PHE A 64 13.25 -4.06 -13.25
CA PHE A 64 14.27 -4.74 -12.44
C PHE A 64 14.62 -6.11 -13.04
N SER A 65 13.61 -6.87 -13.45
CA SER A 65 13.81 -8.18 -14.08
C SER A 65 14.61 -8.11 -15.39
N GLN A 66 14.39 -7.06 -16.21
CA GLN A 66 15.15 -6.84 -17.45
C GLN A 66 16.59 -6.42 -17.15
N THR A 67 16.81 -5.57 -16.14
CA THR A 67 18.16 -5.16 -15.73
C THR A 67 18.96 -6.33 -15.17
N ASP A 68 18.34 -7.23 -14.41
CA ASP A 68 19.00 -8.44 -13.88
C ASP A 68 19.36 -9.43 -15.00
N ARG A 69 18.52 -9.54 -16.05
CA ARG A 69 18.88 -10.28 -17.27
C ARG A 69 20.08 -9.64 -17.97
N LEU A 70 20.09 -8.31 -18.11
CA LEU A 70 21.18 -7.58 -18.76
C LEU A 70 22.50 -7.77 -18.00
N ARG A 71 22.48 -7.75 -16.66
CA ARG A 71 23.65 -8.06 -15.81
C ARG A 71 24.25 -9.44 -16.04
N GLY A 72 23.45 -10.40 -16.49
CA GLY A 72 23.90 -11.74 -16.85
C GLY A 72 24.54 -11.82 -18.24
N LEU A 73 24.23 -10.88 -19.14
CA LEU A 73 24.74 -10.85 -20.52
C LEU A 73 26.04 -10.03 -20.64
N VAL A 74 26.14 -8.91 -19.91
CA VAL A 74 27.29 -8.01 -19.97
C VAL A 74 28.44 -8.59 -19.14
N PRO A 75 29.67 -8.67 -19.67
CA PRO A 75 30.84 -9.10 -18.92
C PRO A 75 31.01 -8.27 -17.62
N GLY A 76 31.07 -8.95 -16.48
CA GLY A 76 31.17 -8.28 -15.17
C GLY A 76 29.88 -7.60 -14.67
N GLY A 77 28.77 -7.68 -15.41
CA GLY A 77 27.52 -6.95 -15.13
C GLY A 77 26.88 -7.22 -13.77
N LYS A 78 27.10 -8.40 -13.17
CA LYS A 78 26.52 -8.77 -11.85
C LYS A 78 26.92 -7.81 -10.72
N ALA A 79 28.09 -7.18 -10.80
CA ALA A 79 28.61 -6.27 -9.78
C ALA A 79 28.33 -4.79 -10.11
N MET A 80 27.76 -4.49 -11.28
CA MET A 80 27.62 -3.12 -11.80
C MET A 80 26.34 -2.43 -11.29
N ASP A 81 26.44 -1.12 -11.10
CA ASP A 81 25.28 -0.25 -10.94
C ASP A 81 24.56 -0.05 -12.29
N LEU A 82 23.38 0.57 -12.28
CA LEU A 82 22.58 0.70 -13.51
C LEU A 82 23.27 1.57 -14.57
N CYS A 83 23.95 2.64 -14.17
CA CYS A 83 24.61 3.56 -15.10
C CYS A 83 25.82 2.90 -15.77
N SER A 84 26.73 2.32 -14.97
CA SER A 84 27.89 1.59 -15.50
C SER A 84 27.48 0.37 -16.32
N LEU A 85 26.39 -0.32 -15.94
CA LEU A 85 25.86 -1.43 -16.73
C LEU A 85 25.43 -0.98 -18.12
N PHE A 86 24.76 0.17 -18.27
CA PHE A 86 24.36 0.66 -19.58
C PHE A 86 25.54 1.15 -20.43
N GLU A 87 26.50 1.83 -19.81
CA GLU A 87 27.72 2.28 -20.49
C GLU A 87 28.53 1.07 -21.01
N GLU A 88 28.75 0.08 -20.16
CA GLU A 88 29.44 -1.16 -20.55
C GLU A 88 28.63 -1.95 -21.59
N THR A 89 27.29 -1.96 -21.49
CA THR A 89 26.42 -2.59 -22.51
C THR A 89 26.65 -1.95 -23.89
N ALA A 90 26.72 -0.62 -23.96
CA ALA A 90 26.96 0.09 -25.22
C ALA A 90 28.32 -0.27 -25.82
N HIS A 91 29.37 -0.29 -24.99
CA HIS A 91 30.70 -0.74 -25.41
C HIS A 91 30.69 -2.20 -25.86
N PHE A 92 30.02 -3.08 -25.12
CA PHE A 92 29.95 -4.50 -25.43
C PHE A 92 29.23 -4.76 -26.76
N ILE A 93 28.14 -4.05 -27.05
CA ILE A 93 27.45 -4.13 -28.36
C ILE A 93 28.40 -3.74 -29.50
N ASN A 94 29.17 -2.66 -29.34
CA ASN A 94 30.14 -2.23 -30.36
C ASN A 94 31.25 -3.27 -30.57
N CYS A 95 31.75 -3.86 -29.49
CA CYS A 95 32.73 -4.96 -29.55
C CYS A 95 32.15 -6.19 -30.27
N LEU A 96 30.92 -6.59 -29.97
CA LEU A 96 30.27 -7.72 -30.65
C LEU A 96 30.06 -7.43 -32.14
N ALA A 97 29.60 -6.23 -32.50
CA ALA A 97 29.38 -5.85 -33.89
C ALA A 97 30.69 -5.89 -34.70
N THR A 98 31.79 -5.39 -34.11
CA THR A 98 33.12 -5.44 -34.74
C THR A 98 33.64 -6.86 -34.85
N GLN A 99 33.46 -7.71 -33.82
CA GLN A 99 33.82 -9.13 -33.88
C GLN A 99 33.09 -9.86 -35.02
N VAL A 100 31.77 -9.70 -35.12
CA VAL A 100 30.97 -10.32 -36.18
C VAL A 100 31.41 -9.83 -37.56
N LYS A 101 31.69 -8.53 -37.71
CA LYS A 101 32.20 -7.98 -38.97
C LYS A 101 33.52 -8.62 -39.38
N VAL A 102 34.50 -8.67 -38.47
CA VAL A 102 35.81 -9.29 -38.74
C VAL A 102 35.65 -10.76 -39.11
N MET A 103 34.83 -11.52 -38.37
CA MET A 103 34.59 -12.93 -38.67
C MET A 103 33.93 -13.13 -40.03
N LYS A 104 33.01 -12.24 -40.41
CA LYS A 104 32.38 -12.27 -41.73
C LYS A 104 33.39 -11.97 -42.84
N ASP A 105 34.20 -10.93 -42.69
CA ASP A 105 35.23 -10.57 -43.67
C ASP A 105 36.22 -11.73 -43.89
N ILE A 106 36.60 -12.43 -42.82
CA ILE A 106 37.44 -13.64 -42.90
C ILE A 106 36.71 -14.77 -43.66
N ALA A 107 35.45 -15.04 -43.32
CA ALA A 107 34.66 -16.08 -43.97
C ALA A 107 34.45 -15.81 -45.47
N ASP A 108 34.18 -14.56 -45.85
CA ASP A 108 33.99 -14.14 -47.24
C ASP A 108 35.28 -14.29 -48.06
N GLN A 109 36.45 -13.97 -47.47
CA GLN A 109 37.75 -14.20 -48.11
C GLN A 109 38.07 -15.69 -48.31
N LEU A 110 37.68 -16.55 -47.37
CA LEU A 110 37.89 -18.00 -47.48
C LEU A 110 36.90 -18.66 -48.44
N SER A 111 35.66 -18.16 -48.54
CA SER A 111 34.65 -18.67 -49.47
C SER A 111 34.89 -18.25 -50.93
N SER A 112 35.73 -17.24 -51.16
CA SER A 112 36.07 -16.76 -52.51
C SER A 112 37.27 -17.48 -53.13
N LYS A 113 37.91 -18.41 -52.42
CA LYS A 113 38.98 -19.30 -52.92
C LYS A 113 38.42 -20.69 -53.21
#